data_AF-A0A951HNC4-F1
#
_entry.id   AF-A0A951HNC4-F1
#
_cell.length_a   1.000
_cell.length_b   1.000
_cell.length_c   1.000
_cell.angle_alpha   90.00
_cell.angle_beta   90.00
_cell.angle_gamma   90.00
#
_symmetry.space_group_name_H-M   'P 1'
#
loop_
_entity.id
_entity.type
_entity.pdbx_description
1 polymer ?
#
loop_
_entity_poly.entity_id
_entity_poly.type
_entity_poly.pdbx_seq_one_letter_code
_entity_poly.pdbx_strand_id
1 'polypeptide(L)'
;MKPGDFYVGVIDFFSILLPGALLAGTVMMVRPITGPMPPLLSSETAQWVTFALAAYAIGHFAHLISSILDPLYDLYRPVRWRDCNHDLGPFQSATTLRRKHFRNKAPVKEGRPMNTFKWAQSVLMLRAPAALADVNRYEAHSKFFRSMAIVLPVAGGAVDRFTNWQAFPAALAFAVVSFVIYASLRFKSTEWAYRYVLVLNRLGELERRRSETKDDDRSEAKSE
;
A
#
# COMPACT_ATOMS: atom_id res chain seq x y z
N MET A 1 -5.95 15.55 -15.60
CA MET A 1 -5.71 14.34 -14.76
C MET A 1 -5.07 13.27 -15.62
N LYS A 2 -4.03 12.59 -15.14
CA LYS A 2 -3.47 11.44 -15.86
C LYS A 2 -4.34 10.21 -15.55
N PRO A 3 -4.63 9.32 -16.52
CA PRO A 3 -5.48 8.15 -16.29
C PRO A 3 -5.03 7.27 -15.11
N GLY A 4 -3.72 7.21 -14.84
CA GLY A 4 -3.16 6.44 -13.72
C GLY A 4 -3.58 6.94 -12.33
N ASP A 5 -3.70 8.25 -12.13
CA ASP A 5 -4.05 8.83 -10.83
C ASP A 5 -5.51 8.50 -10.46
N PHE A 6 -6.40 8.50 -11.46
CA PHE A 6 -7.79 8.10 -11.28
C PHE A 6 -7.90 6.63 -10.88
N TYR A 7 -7.15 5.74 -11.53
CA TYR A 7 -7.17 4.31 -11.24
C TYR A 7 -6.71 4.00 -9.81
N VAL A 8 -5.66 4.66 -9.31
CA VAL A 8 -5.20 4.50 -7.93
C VAL A 8 -6.28 4.95 -6.93
N GLY A 9 -6.92 6.09 -7.18
CA GLY A 9 -8.01 6.59 -6.33
C GLY A 9 -9.21 5.64 -6.27
N VAL A 10 -9.57 5.02 -7.40
CA VAL A 10 -10.63 4.02 -7.47
C VAL A 10 -10.26 2.75 -6.69
N ILE A 11 -9.04 2.25 -6.82
CA ILE A 11 -8.60 1.09 -6.03
C ILE A 11 -8.60 1.41 -4.53
N ASP A 12 -8.09 2.57 -4.13
CA ASP A 12 -8.07 2.97 -2.72
C ASP A 12 -9.49 3.08 -2.16
N PHE A 13 -10.43 3.60 -2.94
CA PHE A 13 -11.84 3.64 -2.57
C PHE A 13 -12.41 2.24 -2.35
N PHE A 14 -12.21 1.31 -3.29
CA PHE A 14 -12.67 -0.08 -3.13
C PHE A 14 -11.94 -0.84 -2.03
N SER A 15 -10.71 -0.47 -1.73
CA SER A 15 -9.91 -1.04 -0.63
C SER A 15 -10.55 -0.80 0.73
N ILE A 16 -11.36 0.26 0.84
CA ILE A 16 -12.13 0.61 2.03
C ILE A 16 -13.57 0.08 1.90
N LEU A 17 -14.21 0.30 0.75
CA LEU A 17 -15.62 -0.03 0.55
C LEU A 17 -15.90 -1.52 0.62
N LEU A 18 -15.10 -2.37 -0.03
CA LEU A 18 -15.40 -3.81 -0.15
C LEU A 18 -15.34 -4.56 1.19
N PRO A 19 -14.29 -4.42 2.03
CA PRO A 19 -14.28 -5.03 3.36
C PRO A 19 -15.43 -4.52 4.24
N GLY A 20 -15.75 -3.23 4.11
CA GLY A 20 -16.87 -2.62 4.83
C GLY A 20 -18.25 -3.14 4.39
N ALA A 21 -18.44 -3.33 3.08
CA ALA A 21 -19.66 -3.91 2.51
C ALA A 21 -19.84 -5.36 2.93
N LEU A 22 -18.74 -6.13 2.98
CA LEU A 22 -18.75 -7.50 3.49
C LEU A 22 -19.20 -7.54 4.96
N LEU A 23 -18.63 -6.69 5.84
CA LEU A 23 -19.07 -6.61 7.23
C LEU A 23 -20.52 -6.13 7.38
N ALA A 24 -20.91 -5.06 6.68
CA ALA A 24 -22.27 -4.54 6.72
C ALA A 24 -23.28 -5.59 6.27
N GLY A 25 -23.00 -6.30 5.18
CA GLY A 25 -23.80 -7.41 4.69
C GLY A 25 -23.90 -8.55 5.70
N THR A 26 -22.78 -8.93 6.33
CA THR A 26 -22.80 -9.95 7.40
C THR A 26 -23.66 -9.52 8.58
N VAL A 27 -23.58 -8.26 9.02
CA VAL A 27 -24.42 -7.74 10.11
C VAL A 27 -25.90 -7.83 9.72
N MET A 28 -26.26 -7.44 8.49
CA MET A 28 -27.64 -7.54 8.00
C MET A 28 -28.15 -8.98 7.93
N MET A 29 -27.30 -9.95 7.58
CA MET A 29 -27.65 -11.38 7.56
C MET A 29 -27.85 -11.94 8.97
N VAL A 30 -26.97 -11.58 9.90
CA VAL A 30 -26.96 -12.12 11.27
C VAL A 30 -28.03 -11.47 12.16
N ARG A 31 -28.26 -10.17 11.98
CA ARG A 31 -29.31 -9.41 12.67
C ARG A 31 -30.11 -8.64 11.62
N PRO A 32 -31.10 -9.29 10.98
CA PRO A 32 -32.01 -8.56 10.11
C PRO A 32 -32.64 -7.43 10.92
N ILE A 33 -32.57 -6.21 10.39
CA ILE A 33 -33.16 -5.04 11.03
C ILE A 33 -34.68 -5.18 10.90
N THR A 34 -35.29 -5.87 11.86
CA THR A 34 -36.73 -6.07 11.96
C THR A 34 -37.34 -4.92 12.74
N GLY A 35 -37.43 -3.76 12.10
CA GLY A 35 -38.08 -2.57 12.65
C GLY A 35 -38.71 -1.75 11.53
N PRO A 36 -39.71 -0.90 11.84
CA PRO A 36 -40.24 0.03 10.85
C PRO A 36 -39.09 0.91 10.36
N MET A 37 -38.72 0.74 9.09
CA MET A 37 -37.73 1.62 8.47
C MET A 37 -38.27 3.06 8.53
N PRO A 38 -37.42 4.05 8.88
CA PRO A 38 -37.79 5.45 8.76
C PRO A 38 -38.38 5.71 7.38
N PRO A 39 -39.41 6.56 7.22
CA PRO A 39 -40.02 6.84 5.92
C PRO A 39 -39.01 7.26 4.85
N LEU A 40 -37.90 7.89 5.27
CA LEU A 40 -36.78 8.28 4.40
C LEU A 40 -36.05 7.09 3.74
N LEU A 41 -36.10 5.90 4.34
CA LEU A 41 -35.49 4.65 3.86
C LEU A 41 -36.51 3.70 3.20
N SER A 42 -37.71 4.20 2.89
CA SER A 42 -38.74 3.39 2.24
C SER A 42 -38.42 3.07 0.78
N SER A 43 -37.67 3.93 0.09
CA SER A 43 -37.26 3.66 -1.29
C SER A 43 -36.06 2.72 -1.34
N GLU A 44 -36.09 1.79 -2.30
CA GLU A 44 -34.98 0.86 -2.56
C GLU A 44 -33.67 1.61 -2.80
N THR A 45 -33.72 2.72 -3.55
CA THR A 45 -32.56 3.58 -3.79
C THR A 45 -31.98 4.14 -2.48
N ALA A 46 -32.81 4.61 -1.55
CA ALA A 46 -32.34 5.12 -0.27
C ALA A 46 -31.68 4.02 0.58
N GLN A 47 -32.17 2.78 0.50
CA GLN A 47 -31.58 1.63 1.19
C GLN A 47 -30.19 1.31 0.65
N TRP A 48 -30.02 1.25 -0.68
CA TRP A 48 -28.70 1.04 -1.30
C TRP A 48 -27.71 2.15 -0.99
N VAL A 49 -28.15 3.42 -1.01
CA VAL A 49 -27.31 4.56 -0.63
C VAL A 49 -26.89 4.44 0.85
N THR A 50 -27.84 4.12 1.74
CA THR A 50 -27.55 3.95 3.17
C THR A 50 -26.60 2.79 3.42
N PHE A 51 -26.79 1.67 2.71
CA PHE A 51 -25.88 0.53 2.76
C PHE A 51 -24.48 0.94 2.30
N ALA A 52 -24.35 1.64 1.17
CA ALA A 52 -23.05 2.09 0.66
C ALA A 52 -22.33 3.03 1.64
N LEU A 53 -23.07 3.96 2.26
CA LEU A 53 -22.52 4.87 3.28
C LEU A 53 -22.10 4.12 4.55
N ALA A 54 -22.93 3.19 5.03
CA ALA A 54 -22.62 2.36 6.20
C ALA A 54 -21.41 1.46 5.93
N ALA A 55 -21.37 0.80 4.76
CA ALA A 55 -20.25 0.01 4.30
C ALA A 55 -18.95 0.84 4.26
N TYR A 56 -19.00 2.04 3.68
CA TYR A 56 -17.85 2.93 3.63
C TYR A 56 -17.35 3.33 5.03
N ALA A 57 -18.27 3.70 5.93
CA ALA A 57 -17.94 4.04 7.31
C ALA A 57 -17.32 2.85 8.07
N ILE A 58 -17.95 1.67 8.01
CA ILE A 58 -17.45 0.44 8.63
C ILE A 58 -16.08 0.06 8.05
N GLY A 59 -15.90 0.21 6.74
CA GLY A 59 -14.66 -0.04 6.04
C GLY A 59 -13.48 0.78 6.58
N HIS A 60 -13.71 2.05 6.93
CA HIS A 60 -12.69 2.89 7.56
C HIS A 60 -12.26 2.34 8.93
N PHE A 61 -13.21 1.92 9.76
CA PHE A 61 -12.89 1.29 11.05
C PHE A 61 -12.14 -0.03 10.87
N ALA A 62 -12.56 -0.86 9.92
CA ALA A 62 -11.85 -2.10 9.58
C ALA A 62 -10.41 -1.81 9.12
N HIS A 63 -10.21 -0.75 8.34
CA HIS A 63 -8.88 -0.33 7.91
C HIS A 63 -7.99 0.08 9.09
N LEU A 64 -8.53 0.79 10.08
CA LEU A 64 -7.81 1.15 11.30
C LEU A 64 -7.39 -0.08 12.11
N ILE A 65 -8.33 -1.01 12.35
CA ILE A 65 -8.04 -2.25 13.09
C ILE A 65 -7.00 -3.10 12.36
N SER A 66 -6.97 -3.05 11.03
CA SER A 66 -6.03 -3.81 10.22
C SER A 66 -4.55 -3.47 10.47
N SER A 67 -4.24 -2.33 11.10
CA SER A 67 -2.85 -2.01 11.49
C SER A 67 -2.28 -2.98 12.54
N ILE A 68 -3.11 -3.75 13.24
CA ILE A 68 -2.68 -4.82 14.16
C ILE A 68 -1.89 -5.91 13.40
N LEU A 69 -2.06 -6.03 12.08
CA LEU A 69 -1.28 -6.95 11.25
C LEU A 69 0.14 -6.44 10.94
N ASP A 70 0.46 -5.17 11.22
CA ASP A 70 1.76 -4.62 10.90
C ASP A 70 2.90 -5.29 11.72
N PRO A 71 2.77 -5.50 13.04
CA PRO A 71 3.73 -6.30 13.82
C PRO A 71 3.87 -7.76 13.33
N LEU A 72 2.76 -8.39 12.91
CA LEU A 72 2.79 -9.75 12.36
C LEU A 72 3.53 -9.79 11.03
N TYR A 73 3.35 -8.77 10.19
CA TYR A 73 4.13 -8.60 8.97
C TYR A 73 5.62 -8.43 9.31
N ASP A 74 5.97 -7.61 10.29
CA ASP A 74 7.36 -7.40 10.69
C ASP A 74 8.03 -8.69 11.21
N LEU A 75 7.27 -9.58 11.84
CA LEU A 75 7.73 -10.91 12.23
C LEU A 75 7.88 -11.87 11.04
N TYR A 76 6.96 -11.82 10.07
CA TYR A 76 7.00 -12.63 8.85
C TYR A 76 8.08 -12.18 7.87
N ARG A 77 8.37 -10.86 7.85
CA ARG A 77 9.33 -10.21 6.97
C ARG A 77 10.72 -10.90 6.95
N PRO A 78 11.42 -11.13 8.08
CA PRO A 78 12.76 -11.74 8.05
C PRO A 78 12.77 -13.15 7.46
N VAL A 79 11.72 -13.94 7.65
CA VAL A 79 11.62 -15.30 7.11
C VAL A 79 11.67 -15.26 5.59
N ARG A 80 10.79 -14.46 4.99
CA ARG A 80 10.74 -14.30 3.53
C ARG A 80 11.96 -13.56 2.96
N TRP A 81 12.51 -12.62 3.71
CA TRP A 81 13.71 -11.89 3.30
C TRP A 81 14.94 -12.78 3.25
N ARG A 82 14.99 -13.84 4.08
CA ARG A 82 16.08 -14.81 4.10
C ARG A 82 16.12 -15.63 2.80
N ASP A 83 14.95 -15.99 2.27
CA ASP A 83 14.84 -16.72 1.01
C ASP A 83 15.19 -15.81 -0.20
N CYS A 84 14.93 -14.51 -0.08
CA CYS A 84 15.29 -13.49 -1.07
C CYS A 84 16.68 -12.87 -0.82
N ASN A 85 17.54 -13.46 0.02
CA ASN A 85 18.83 -12.88 0.47
C ASN A 85 19.79 -12.46 -0.66
N HIS A 86 19.64 -13.00 -1.88
CA HIS A 86 20.40 -12.54 -3.04
C HIS A 86 20.09 -11.10 -3.46
N ASP A 87 18.90 -10.59 -3.14
CA ASP A 87 18.39 -9.28 -3.57
C ASP A 87 18.27 -8.26 -2.42
N LEU A 88 19.02 -8.40 -1.33
CA LEU A 88 19.12 -7.33 -0.30
C LEU A 88 19.84 -6.06 -0.82
N GLY A 89 20.48 -6.17 -1.99
CA GLY A 89 21.23 -5.10 -2.64
C GLY A 89 20.47 -3.78 -2.78
N PRO A 90 19.22 -3.75 -3.30
CA PRO A 90 18.47 -2.51 -3.47
C PRO A 90 18.10 -1.84 -2.14
N PHE A 91 17.77 -2.60 -1.09
CA PHE A 91 17.41 -2.03 0.22
C PHE A 91 18.58 -1.31 0.87
N GLN A 92 19.73 -2.00 0.95
CA GLN A 92 20.94 -1.45 1.53
C GLN A 92 21.47 -0.29 0.68
N SER A 93 21.46 -0.43 -0.65
CA SER A 93 21.90 0.63 -1.57
C SER A 93 21.02 1.87 -1.47
N ALA A 94 19.69 1.73 -1.45
CA ALA A 94 18.78 2.86 -1.30
C ALA A 94 18.94 3.54 0.07
N THR A 95 19.15 2.75 1.14
CA THR A 95 19.38 3.30 2.49
C THR A 95 20.71 4.04 2.57
N THR A 96 21.77 3.52 1.96
CA THR A 96 23.08 4.18 1.86
C THR A 96 23.00 5.44 1.01
N LEU A 97 22.31 5.38 -0.12
CA LEU A 97 22.06 6.53 -0.99
C LEU A 97 21.30 7.65 -0.26
N ARG A 98 20.22 7.29 0.45
CA ARG A 98 19.49 8.20 1.33
C ARG A 98 20.41 8.83 2.37
N ARG A 99 21.19 8.01 3.10
CA ARG A 99 22.13 8.50 4.11
C ARG A 99 23.13 9.48 3.50
N LYS A 100 23.70 9.20 2.32
CA LYS A 100 24.60 10.11 1.60
C LYS A 100 23.93 11.45 1.28
N HIS A 101 22.65 11.43 0.89
CA HIS A 101 21.90 12.64 0.56
C HIS A 101 21.69 13.57 1.77
N PHE A 102 21.42 12.99 2.95
CA PHE A 102 21.19 13.77 4.18
C PHE A 102 22.48 14.08 4.96
N ARG A 103 23.50 13.21 4.92
CA ARG A 103 24.76 13.39 5.67
C ARG A 103 25.52 14.65 5.27
N ASN A 104 25.39 15.08 4.01
CA ASN A 104 26.09 16.25 3.48
C ASN A 104 25.33 17.58 3.68
N LYS A 105 24.13 17.59 4.27
CA LYS A 105 23.25 18.77 4.23
C LYS A 105 22.72 19.31 5.57
N ALA A 106 22.86 18.63 6.71
CA ALA A 106 22.53 19.22 8.01
C ALA A 106 23.11 18.45 9.21
N PRO A 107 23.51 19.13 10.31
CA PRO A 107 23.56 18.51 11.62
C PRO A 107 22.11 18.25 12.05
N VAL A 108 21.61 17.04 11.83
CA VAL A 108 20.23 16.64 12.19
C VAL A 108 20.14 16.60 13.72
N LYS A 109 19.86 17.74 14.34
CA LYS A 109 19.64 17.84 15.79
C LYS A 109 18.22 17.46 16.19
N GLU A 110 17.20 17.63 15.34
CA GLU A 110 15.81 17.38 15.74
C GLU A 110 15.00 16.80 14.57
N GLY A 111 14.58 15.54 14.69
CA GLY A 111 13.68 14.87 13.76
C GLY A 111 14.13 13.46 13.39
N ARG A 112 13.26 12.47 13.60
CA ARG A 112 13.51 11.10 13.12
C ARG A 112 13.69 11.16 11.60
N PRO A 113 14.83 10.73 11.04
CA PRO A 113 15.04 10.79 9.60
C PRO A 113 13.92 10.02 8.89
N MET A 114 13.29 10.65 7.90
CA MET A 114 12.22 10.07 7.08
C MET A 114 12.58 8.63 6.66
N ASN A 115 11.67 7.68 6.87
CA ASN A 115 11.85 6.27 6.49
C ASN A 115 12.33 6.17 5.03
N THR A 116 13.28 5.27 4.72
CA THR A 116 13.82 5.08 3.36
C THR A 116 12.73 4.90 2.32
N PHE A 117 11.65 4.18 2.65
CA PHE A 117 10.51 4.03 1.74
C PHE A 117 9.80 5.35 1.46
N LYS A 118 9.52 6.15 2.49
CA LYS A 118 8.88 7.47 2.34
C LYS A 118 9.79 8.45 1.59
N TRP A 119 11.08 8.43 1.87
CA TRP A 119 12.07 9.18 1.10
C TRP A 119 12.06 8.79 -0.38
N ALA A 120 12.05 7.48 -0.67
CA ALA A 120 11.99 7.00 -2.04
C ALA A 120 10.71 7.44 -2.75
N GLN A 121 9.54 7.34 -2.09
CA GLN A 121 8.28 7.86 -2.62
C GLN A 121 8.36 9.36 -2.94
N SER A 122 8.93 10.18 -2.06
CA SER A 122 9.11 11.62 -2.31
C SER A 122 10.02 11.89 -3.52
N VAL A 123 11.12 11.13 -3.68
CA VAL A 123 11.99 11.26 -4.86
C VAL A 123 11.25 10.89 -6.14
N LEU A 124 10.49 9.80 -6.13
CA LEU A 124 9.70 9.37 -7.29
C LEU A 124 8.59 10.36 -7.63
N MET A 125 7.94 10.93 -6.62
CA MET A 125 6.92 11.96 -6.81
C MET A 125 7.46 13.16 -7.60
N LEU A 126 8.70 13.58 -7.29
CA LEU A 126 9.33 14.75 -7.92
C LEU A 126 9.95 14.43 -9.28
N ARG A 127 10.56 13.25 -9.44
CA ARG A 127 11.38 12.94 -10.63
C ARG A 127 10.74 11.98 -11.62
N ALA A 128 9.86 11.09 -11.17
CA ALA A 128 9.28 10.03 -12.00
C ALA A 128 7.87 9.63 -11.49
N PRO A 129 6.86 10.50 -11.63
CA PRO A 129 5.52 10.23 -11.11
C PRO A 129 4.85 8.99 -11.72
N ALA A 130 5.23 8.61 -12.95
CA ALA A 130 4.77 7.37 -13.56
C ALA A 130 5.23 6.13 -12.78
N ALA A 131 6.50 6.09 -12.35
CA ALA A 131 7.03 5.02 -11.52
C ALA A 131 6.42 5.01 -10.10
N LEU A 132 6.07 6.20 -9.58
CA LEU A 132 5.33 6.29 -8.32
C LEU A 132 3.94 5.65 -8.42
N ALA A 133 3.26 5.80 -9.55
CA ALA A 133 1.93 5.20 -9.76
C ALA A 133 1.98 3.67 -9.64
N ASP A 134 3.03 3.03 -10.15
CA ASP A 134 3.23 1.57 -10.02
C ASP A 134 3.44 1.14 -8.56
N VAL A 135 4.26 1.89 -7.82
CA VAL A 135 4.48 1.67 -6.38
C VAL A 135 3.17 1.83 -5.59
N ASN A 136 2.41 2.88 -5.89
CA ASN A 136 1.12 3.16 -5.27
C ASN A 136 0.09 2.09 -5.58
N ARG A 137 0.09 1.52 -6.79
CA ARG A 137 -0.78 0.40 -7.15
C ARG A 137 -0.53 -0.82 -6.26
N TYR A 138 0.74 -1.22 -6.08
CA TYR A 138 1.07 -2.32 -5.16
C TYR A 138 0.69 -1.99 -3.71
N GLU A 139 0.88 -0.74 -3.28
CA GLU A 139 0.50 -0.29 -1.94
C GLU A 139 -1.01 -0.36 -1.72
N ALA A 140 -1.81 0.12 -2.67
CA ALA A 140 -3.27 0.09 -2.63
C ALA A 140 -3.79 -1.35 -2.54
N HIS A 141 -3.30 -2.25 -3.40
CA HIS A 141 -3.66 -3.67 -3.31
C HIS A 141 -3.25 -4.29 -1.96
N SER A 142 -2.06 -3.96 -1.43
CA SER A 142 -1.64 -4.46 -0.11
C SER A 142 -2.58 -4.02 1.01
N LYS A 143 -3.08 -2.78 0.97
CA LYS A 143 -4.04 -2.24 1.95
C LYS A 143 -5.37 -2.99 1.92
N PHE A 144 -5.89 -3.27 0.73
CA PHE A 144 -7.12 -4.07 0.55
C PHE A 144 -6.99 -5.45 1.21
N PHE A 145 -5.92 -6.19 0.88
CA PHE A 145 -5.72 -7.54 1.44
C PHE A 145 -5.46 -7.51 2.95
N ARG A 146 -4.81 -6.46 3.46
CA ARG A 146 -4.64 -6.26 4.91
C ARG A 146 -5.98 -6.15 5.64
N SER A 147 -6.91 -5.35 5.12
CA SER A 147 -8.25 -5.26 5.70
C SER A 147 -9.04 -6.56 5.57
N MET A 148 -8.94 -7.24 4.42
CA MET A 148 -9.64 -8.52 4.20
C MET A 148 -9.18 -9.62 5.15
N ALA A 149 -7.89 -9.68 5.47
CA ALA A 149 -7.33 -10.64 6.42
C ALA A 149 -7.94 -10.52 7.84
N ILE A 150 -8.45 -9.34 8.22
CA ILE A 150 -9.16 -9.13 9.49
C ILE A 150 -10.67 -9.30 9.33
N VAL A 151 -11.24 -8.78 8.24
CA VAL A 151 -12.69 -8.80 8.03
C VAL A 151 -13.22 -10.22 7.84
N LEU A 152 -12.52 -11.07 7.09
CA LEU A 152 -12.97 -12.43 6.82
C LEU A 152 -13.21 -13.27 8.09
N PRO A 153 -12.28 -13.40 9.05
CA PRO A 153 -12.53 -14.22 10.24
C PRO A 153 -13.63 -13.61 11.12
N VAL A 154 -13.75 -12.28 11.16
CA VAL A 154 -14.85 -11.60 11.89
C VAL A 154 -16.19 -11.92 11.26
N ALA A 155 -16.31 -11.77 9.94
CA ALA A 155 -17.52 -12.08 9.20
C ALA A 155 -17.87 -13.58 9.27
N GLY A 156 -16.87 -14.44 9.07
CA GLY A 156 -17.00 -15.89 9.18
C GLY A 156 -17.51 -16.30 10.55
N GLY A 157 -16.90 -15.80 11.63
CA GLY A 157 -17.32 -16.13 13.00
C GLY A 157 -18.72 -15.59 13.34
N ALA A 158 -19.08 -14.43 12.79
CA ALA A 158 -20.42 -13.89 12.93
C ALA A 158 -21.47 -14.77 12.21
N VAL A 159 -21.19 -15.30 11.01
CA VAL A 159 -22.12 -16.20 10.29
C VAL A 159 -22.17 -17.59 10.93
N ASP A 160 -21.01 -18.12 11.34
CA ASP A 160 -20.86 -19.45 11.95
C ASP A 160 -21.80 -19.65 13.14
N ARG A 161 -21.96 -18.60 13.95
CA ARG A 161 -22.80 -18.61 15.13
C ARG A 161 -24.29 -18.82 14.83
N PHE A 162 -24.74 -18.54 13.61
CA PHE A 162 -26.17 -18.51 13.23
C PHE A 162 -26.55 -19.45 12.09
N THR A 163 -25.62 -19.87 11.22
CA THR A 163 -25.99 -20.58 9.99
C THR A 163 -25.22 -21.88 9.75
N ASN A 164 -23.88 -21.83 9.70
CA ASN A 164 -23.08 -22.98 9.26
C ASN A 164 -21.68 -22.96 9.89
N TRP A 165 -21.35 -24.01 10.66
CA TRP A 165 -20.08 -24.21 11.37
C TRP A 165 -18.83 -24.33 10.45
N GLN A 166 -19.04 -24.49 9.14
CA GLN A 166 -17.96 -24.55 8.15
C GLN A 166 -17.56 -23.17 7.64
N ALA A 167 -18.35 -22.13 7.90
CA ALA A 167 -18.08 -20.78 7.42
C ALA A 167 -16.81 -20.21 8.05
N PHE A 168 -16.58 -20.46 9.34
CA PHE A 168 -15.43 -19.92 10.04
C PHE A 168 -14.08 -20.51 9.57
N PRO A 169 -13.89 -21.84 9.47
CA PRO A 169 -12.65 -22.42 8.95
C PRO A 169 -12.32 -21.95 7.52
N ALA A 170 -13.32 -21.87 6.64
CA ALA A 170 -13.13 -21.37 5.29
C ALA A 170 -12.68 -19.90 5.28
N ALA A 171 -13.36 -19.06 6.07
CA ALA A 171 -13.00 -17.65 6.20
C ALA A 171 -11.59 -17.46 6.77
N LEU A 172 -11.19 -18.29 7.74
CA LEU A 172 -9.84 -18.29 8.31
C LEU A 172 -8.78 -18.69 7.26
N ALA A 173 -9.06 -19.70 6.43
CA ALA A 173 -8.16 -20.09 5.34
C ALA A 173 -7.97 -18.94 4.33
N PHE A 174 -9.07 -18.28 3.92
CA PHE A 174 -8.99 -17.10 3.05
C PHE A 174 -8.29 -15.91 3.72
N ALA A 175 -8.41 -15.75 5.03
CA ALA A 175 -7.71 -14.72 5.79
C ALA A 175 -6.19 -14.94 5.76
N VAL A 176 -5.72 -16.18 5.94
CA VAL A 176 -4.30 -16.53 5.83
C VAL A 176 -3.78 -16.27 4.42
N VAL A 177 -4.52 -16.69 3.39
CA VAL A 177 -4.17 -16.40 1.99
C VAL A 177 -4.09 -14.89 1.74
N SER A 178 -5.08 -14.13 2.23
CA SER A 178 -5.10 -12.67 2.13
C SER A 178 -3.88 -12.03 2.82
N PHE A 179 -3.49 -12.53 3.99
CA PHE A 179 -2.30 -12.05 4.70
C PHE A 179 -1.00 -12.34 3.93
N VAL A 180 -0.86 -13.53 3.35
CA VAL A 180 0.32 -13.87 2.52
C VAL A 180 0.41 -12.98 1.28
N ILE A 181 -0.73 -12.71 0.62
CA ILE A 181 -0.79 -11.79 -0.52
C ILE A 181 -0.43 -10.36 -0.07
N TYR A 182 -1.02 -9.89 1.03
CA TYR A 182 -0.67 -8.61 1.64
C TYR A 182 0.84 -8.46 1.85
N ALA A 183 1.48 -9.41 2.53
CA ALA A 183 2.90 -9.38 2.81
C ALA A 183 3.75 -9.37 1.51
N SER A 184 3.35 -10.16 0.53
CA SER A 184 3.99 -10.23 -0.80
C SER A 184 3.93 -8.89 -1.54
N LEU A 185 2.76 -8.25 -1.56
CA LEU A 185 2.55 -6.98 -2.25
C LEU A 185 3.24 -5.83 -1.52
N ARG A 186 3.20 -5.83 -0.18
CA ARG A 186 3.90 -4.83 0.65
C ARG A 186 5.41 -4.85 0.40
N PHE A 187 5.98 -6.06 0.30
CA PHE A 187 7.37 -6.24 -0.06
C PHE A 187 7.68 -5.72 -1.47
N LYS A 188 6.90 -6.14 -2.48
CA LYS A 188 7.07 -5.70 -3.87
C LYS A 188 6.99 -4.17 -4.00
N SER A 189 6.02 -3.52 -3.37
CA SER A 189 5.90 -2.05 -3.37
C SER A 189 7.18 -1.38 -2.87
N THR A 190 7.72 -1.89 -1.76
CA THR A 190 8.94 -1.37 -1.14
C THR A 190 10.17 -1.57 -2.03
N GLU A 191 10.30 -2.76 -2.60
CA GLU A 191 11.39 -3.13 -3.49
C GLU A 191 11.40 -2.28 -4.77
N TRP A 192 10.26 -2.15 -5.46
CA TRP A 192 10.15 -1.36 -6.68
C TRP A 192 10.46 0.11 -6.44
N ALA A 193 9.99 0.68 -5.32
CA ALA A 193 10.34 2.04 -4.96
C ALA A 193 11.86 2.26 -4.86
N TYR A 194 12.58 1.30 -4.26
CA TYR A 194 14.04 1.38 -4.15
C TYR A 194 14.74 1.18 -5.49
N ARG A 195 14.32 0.19 -6.29
CA ARG A 195 14.88 -0.05 -7.62
C ARG A 195 14.74 1.18 -8.50
N TYR A 196 13.57 1.82 -8.54
CA TYR A 196 13.38 3.03 -9.35
C TYR A 196 14.27 4.20 -8.91
N VAL A 197 14.40 4.44 -7.60
CA VAL A 197 15.26 5.53 -7.12
C VAL A 197 16.74 5.27 -7.43
N LEU A 198 17.19 4.02 -7.35
CA LEU A 198 18.56 3.66 -7.72
C LEU A 198 18.83 3.89 -9.21
N VAL A 199 17.91 3.48 -10.08
CA VAL A 199 18.00 3.72 -11.53
C VAL A 199 18.03 5.22 -11.83
N LEU A 200 17.14 6.02 -11.23
CA LEU A 200 17.13 7.47 -11.40
C LEU A 200 18.40 8.17 -10.92
N ASN A 201 19.01 7.66 -9.84
CA ASN A 201 20.28 8.18 -9.36
C ASN A 201 21.41 7.85 -10.36
N ARG A 202 21.46 6.62 -10.86
CA ARG A 202 22.47 6.20 -11.84
C ARG A 202 22.35 6.96 -13.16
N LEU A 203 21.15 7.14 -13.68
CA LEU A 203 20.92 7.95 -14.89
C LEU A 203 21.40 9.39 -14.70
N GLY A 204 21.07 10.00 -13.55
CA GLY A 204 21.55 11.36 -13.25
C GLY A 204 23.07 11.48 -13.05
N GLU A 205 23.75 10.41 -12.62
CA GLU A 205 25.22 10.36 -12.57
C GLU A 205 25.83 10.28 -13.98
N LEU A 206 25.23 9.50 -14.88
CA LEU A 206 25.69 9.36 -16.26
C LEU A 206 25.50 10.64 -17.08
N GLU A 207 24.37 11.34 -16.88
CA GLU A 207 24.11 12.63 -17.53
C GLU A 207 25.15 13.68 -17.14
N ARG A 208 25.52 13.77 -15.85
CA ARG A 208 26.57 14.69 -15.38
C ARG A 208 27.94 14.39 -15.98
N ARG A 209 28.33 13.11 -16.02
CA ARG A 209 29.59 12.71 -16.65
C ARG A 209 29.62 13.07 -18.14
N ARG A 210 28.49 12.88 -18.83
CA ARG A 210 28.37 13.24 -20.25
C ARG A 210 28.45 14.76 -20.47
N SER A 211 27.94 15.59 -19.56
CA SER A 211 28.10 17.04 -19.67
C SER A 211 29.53 17.49 -19.41
N GLU A 212 30.22 16.89 -18.43
CA GLU A 212 31.63 17.20 -18.12
C GLU A 212 32.55 16.91 -19.33
N THR A 213 32.43 15.73 -19.96
CA THR A 213 33.24 15.39 -21.14
C THR A 213 33.04 16.35 -22.31
N LYS A 214 31.81 16.84 -22.52
CA LYS A 214 31.53 17.79 -23.62
C LYS A 214 32.14 19.17 -23.40
N ASP A 215 32.28 19.59 -22.14
CA ASP A 215 32.89 20.88 -21.80
C ASP A 215 34.42 20.81 -21.95
N ASP A 216 35.03 19.67 -21.61
CA ASP A 216 36.46 19.40 -21.80
C ASP A 216 36.81 19.45 -23.31
N ASP A 217 36.09 18.71 -24.16
CA ASP A 217 36.31 18.70 -25.63
C ASP A 217 36.18 20.10 -26.25
N ARG A 218 35.25 20.92 -25.73
CA ARG A 218 35.03 22.30 -26.23
C ARG A 218 36.12 23.26 -25.78
N SER A 219 36.78 22.99 -24.66
CA SER A 219 37.89 23.79 -24.16
C SER A 219 39.17 23.55 -24.97
N GLU A 220 39.43 22.30 -25.36
CA GLU A 220 40.55 21.92 -26.22
C GLU A 220 40.41 22.52 -27.63
N ALA A 221 39.21 22.47 -28.22
CA ALA A 221 38.95 23.04 -29.56
C ALA A 221 39.07 24.58 -29.64
N LYS A 222 39.18 25.29 -28.51
CA LYS A 222 39.41 26.75 -28.47
C LYS A 222 40.87 27.14 -28.26
N SER A 223 41.73 26.19 -27.91
CA SER A 223 43.17 26.40 -27.71
C SER A 223 44.03 26.13 -28.94
N GLU A 224 43.43 25.58 -29.99
CA GLU A 224 44.02 25.45 -31.35
C GLU A 224 43.63 26.64 -32.24
#